data_AF-A0A7W7KEM3-F1
#
_entry.id   AF-A0A7W7KEM3-F1
#
_cell.length_a   1.000
_cell.length_b   1.000
_cell.length_c   1.000
_cell.angle_alpha   90.00
_cell.angle_beta   90.00
_cell.angle_gamma   90.00
#
_symmetry.space_group_name_H-M   'P 1'
#
loop_
_entity.id
_entity.type
_entity.pdbx_description
1 polymer ?
#
loop_
_entity_poly.entity_id
_entity_poly.type
_entity_poly.pdbx_seq_one_letter_code
_entity_poly.pdbx_strand_id
1 'polypeptide(L)'
;MAKRTKGEIPDEHLISHGNITPEHLNALIDRCKITKEEAKQALRRHFIDGISKAEACREAGLPNNHFWRDERQLNQLNHTVLELLPYYSASKTKDDA
;
A
#
# COMPACT_ATOMS: atom_id res chain seq x y z
N MET A 1 -11.80 -24.93 15.73
CA MET A 1 -11.70 -24.98 14.27
C MET A 1 -11.68 -23.55 13.74
N ALA A 2 -10.53 -23.01 13.37
CA ALA A 2 -10.42 -21.65 12.84
C ALA A 2 -10.83 -21.65 11.36
N LYS A 3 -11.86 -20.87 11.03
CA LYS A 3 -12.33 -20.69 9.65
C LYS A 3 -11.26 -19.87 8.92
N ARG A 4 -10.49 -20.49 8.01
CA ARG A 4 -9.65 -19.74 7.06
C ARG A 4 -10.53 -19.14 5.99
N THR A 5 -10.81 -17.85 6.10
CA THR A 5 -11.34 -17.02 5.03
C THR A 5 -10.25 -16.85 3.96
N LYS A 6 -10.44 -17.45 2.78
CA LYS A 6 -9.60 -17.19 1.60
C LYS A 6 -9.61 -15.68 1.32
N GLY A 7 -8.47 -15.00 1.48
CA GLY A 7 -8.30 -13.59 1.09
C GLY A 7 -8.04 -12.59 2.22
N GLU A 8 -7.71 -13.04 3.41
CA GLU A 8 -7.32 -12.17 4.52
C GLU A 8 -5.82 -11.83 4.40
N ILE A 9 -5.51 -10.54 4.29
CA ILE A 9 -4.12 -10.05 4.25
C ILE A 9 -3.61 -10.07 5.69
N PRO A 10 -2.46 -10.68 5.98
CA PRO A 10 -1.86 -10.62 7.31
C PRO A 10 -1.63 -9.17 7.75
N ASP A 11 -1.87 -8.85 9.02
CA ASP A 11 -1.75 -7.47 9.53
C ASP A 11 -0.35 -6.89 9.31
N GLU A 12 0.69 -7.74 9.36
CA GLU A 12 2.08 -7.37 9.06
C GLU A 12 2.33 -6.98 7.61
N HIS A 13 1.44 -7.34 6.69
CA HIS A 13 1.50 -6.98 5.27
C HIS A 13 0.65 -5.75 4.94
N LEU A 14 -0.11 -5.22 5.89
CA LEU A 14 -0.83 -3.97 5.73
C LEU A 14 0.15 -2.80 5.79
N ILE A 15 -0.08 -1.78 4.96
CA ILE A 15 0.70 -0.55 5.00
C ILE A 15 0.31 0.19 6.28
N SER A 16 1.24 0.21 7.24
CA SER A 16 1.04 0.93 8.48
C SER A 16 1.00 2.44 8.23
N HIS A 17 0.06 3.07 8.91
CA HIS A 17 -0.13 4.51 8.94
C HIS A 17 1.15 5.24 9.37
N GLY A 18 1.62 6.21 8.59
CA GLY A 18 2.85 6.97 8.86
C GLY A 18 4.16 6.17 8.71
N ASN A 19 4.11 4.95 8.17
CA ASN A 19 5.27 4.04 8.14
C ASN A 19 5.54 3.47 6.74
N ILE A 20 5.51 4.35 5.73
CA ILE A 20 5.95 4.03 4.37
C ILE A 20 6.82 5.16 3.83
N THR A 21 7.86 4.81 3.08
CA THR A 21 8.66 5.82 2.39
C THR A 21 7.89 6.38 1.19
N PRO A 22 8.14 7.65 0.80
CA PRO A 22 7.52 8.22 -0.39
C PRO A 22 7.75 7.40 -1.66
N GLU A 23 8.94 6.82 -1.81
CA GLU A 23 9.32 6.02 -2.98
C GLU A 23 8.51 4.73 -3.07
N HIS A 24 8.36 4.01 -1.94
CA HIS A 24 7.57 2.76 -1.90
C HIS A 24 6.10 3.04 -2.18
N LEU A 25 5.54 4.09 -1.56
CA LEU A 25 4.14 4.46 -1.79
C LEU A 25 3.89 4.85 -3.25
N ASN A 26 4.79 5.63 -3.87
CA ASN A 26 4.64 6.04 -5.26
C ASN A 26 4.70 4.85 -6.22
N ALA A 27 5.60 3.90 -6.00
CA ALA A 27 5.68 2.69 -6.80
C ALA A 27 4.37 1.88 -6.73
N LEU A 28 3.76 1.77 -5.55
CA LEU A 28 2.48 1.11 -5.37
C LEU A 28 1.33 1.86 -6.05
N ILE A 29 1.27 3.19 -5.90
CA ILE A 29 0.27 4.07 -6.54
C ILE A 29 0.31 3.92 -8.07
N ASP A 30 1.49 3.97 -8.66
CA ASP A 30 1.70 3.86 -10.10
C ASP A 30 1.26 2.49 -10.61
N ARG A 31 1.60 1.42 -9.87
CA ARG A 31 1.22 0.06 -10.23
C ARG A 31 -0.27 -0.22 -10.07
N CYS A 32 -0.92 0.40 -9.08
CA CYS A 32 -2.37 0.37 -8.89
C CYS A 32 -3.13 1.25 -9.89
N LYS A 33 -2.43 2.05 -10.71
CA LYS A 33 -3.02 2.99 -11.68
C LYS A 33 -3.95 4.01 -11.02
N ILE A 34 -3.61 4.48 -9.82
CA ILE A 34 -4.35 5.54 -9.15
C ILE A 34 -3.95 6.86 -9.80
N THR A 35 -4.80 7.39 -10.68
CA THR A 35 -4.49 8.57 -11.50
C THR A 35 -5.02 9.88 -10.94
N LYS A 36 -6.06 9.85 -10.10
CA LYS A 36 -6.65 11.05 -9.52
C LYS A 36 -5.68 11.70 -8.53
N GLU A 37 -5.35 12.96 -8.76
CA GLU A 37 -4.39 13.69 -7.91
C GLU A 37 -4.92 13.87 -6.49
N GLU A 38 -6.23 14.06 -6.33
CA GLU A 38 -6.85 14.13 -5.01
C GLU A 38 -6.63 12.82 -4.23
N ALA A 39 -6.70 11.68 -4.92
CA ALA A 39 -6.51 10.37 -4.29
C ALA A 39 -5.05 10.18 -3.90
N LYS A 40 -4.11 10.53 -4.79
CA LYS A 40 -2.68 10.51 -4.48
C LYS A 40 -2.34 11.40 -3.30
N GLN A 41 -2.91 12.60 -3.25
CA GLN A 41 -2.69 13.54 -2.14
C GLN A 41 -3.21 12.95 -0.82
N ALA A 42 -4.45 12.45 -0.80
CA ALA A 42 -5.02 11.83 0.40
C ALA A 42 -4.19 10.62 0.87
N LEU A 43 -3.72 9.78 -0.05
CA LEU A 43 -2.90 8.60 0.26
C LEU A 43 -1.53 9.00 0.84
N ARG A 44 -0.87 10.00 0.27
CA ARG A 44 0.40 10.54 0.79
C ARG A 44 0.22 11.11 2.19
N ARG A 45 -0.79 11.95 2.38
CA ARG A 45 -1.13 12.50 3.69
C ARG A 45 -1.37 11.40 4.72
N HIS A 46 -2.15 10.39 4.37
CA HIS A 46 -2.45 9.31 5.28
C HIS A 46 -1.22 8.45 5.60
N PHE A 47 -0.54 7.92 4.58
CA PHE A 47 0.50 6.91 4.78
C PHE A 47 1.88 7.49 5.08
N ILE A 48 2.22 8.70 4.60
CA ILE A 48 3.51 9.36 4.87
C ILE A 48 3.39 10.30 6.07
N ASP A 49 2.45 11.25 6.04
CA ASP A 49 2.35 12.27 7.09
C ASP A 49 1.68 11.74 8.38
N GLY A 50 1.08 10.56 8.33
CA GLY A 50 0.43 9.96 9.49
C GLY A 50 -0.80 10.73 9.96
N ILE A 51 -1.56 11.37 9.05
CA ILE A 51 -2.84 12.00 9.40
C ILE A 51 -4.01 11.05 9.20
N SER A 52 -5.09 11.22 9.97
CA SER A 52 -6.23 10.31 9.90
C SER A 52 -6.84 10.24 8.50
N LYS A 53 -7.38 9.08 8.11
CA LYS A 53 -8.02 8.90 6.80
C LYS A 53 -9.14 9.92 6.54
N ALA A 54 -9.96 10.18 7.56
CA ALA A 54 -11.06 11.15 7.46
C ALA A 54 -10.54 12.57 7.18
N GLU A 55 -9.44 12.95 7.83
CA GLU A 55 -8.81 14.24 7.62
C GLU A 55 -8.14 14.34 6.25
N ALA A 56 -7.42 13.31 5.82
CA ALA A 56 -6.80 13.24 4.49
C ALA A 56 -7.84 13.33 3.36
N CYS A 57 -8.97 12.62 3.50
CA CYS A 57 -10.08 12.70 2.53
C CYS A 57 -10.71 14.09 2.52
N ARG A 58 -10.91 14.69 3.70
CA ARG A 58 -11.46 16.04 3.84
C ARG A 58 -10.56 17.09 3.18
N GLU A 59 -9.24 17.05 3.42
CA GLU A 59 -8.28 17.98 2.81
C GLU A 59 -8.24 17.85 1.28
N ALA A 60 -8.33 16.62 0.77
CA ALA A 60 -8.31 16.34 -0.66
C ALA A 60 -9.69 16.51 -1.36
N GLY A 61 -10.75 16.82 -0.62
CA GLY A 61 -12.11 16.91 -1.18
C GLY A 61 -12.67 15.58 -1.70
N LEU A 62 -12.21 14.45 -1.15
CA LEU A 62 -12.60 13.11 -1.59
C LEU A 62 -13.68 12.48 -0.70
N PRO A 63 -14.63 11.73 -1.27
CA PRO A 63 -15.52 10.88 -0.50
C PRO A 63 -14.76 9.67 0.07
N ASN A 64 -15.04 9.33 1.33
CA ASN A 64 -14.37 8.25 2.06
C ASN A 64 -14.40 6.88 1.35
N ASN A 65 -15.44 6.60 0.56
CA ASN A 65 -15.58 5.35 -0.18
C ASN A 65 -14.51 5.16 -1.27
N HIS A 66 -14.06 6.25 -1.90
CA HIS A 66 -13.00 6.18 -2.91
C HIS A 66 -11.67 5.78 -2.27
N PHE A 67 -11.35 6.39 -1.14
CA PHE A 67 -10.12 6.08 -0.40
C PHE A 67 -10.07 4.62 0.03
N TRP A 68 -11.17 4.07 0.55
CA TRP A 68 -11.19 2.67 1.01
C TRP A 68 -10.87 1.66 -0.10
N ARG A 69 -11.36 1.90 -1.32
CA ARG A 69 -11.07 1.05 -2.46
C ARG A 69 -9.59 1.10 -2.82
N ASP A 70 -9.03 2.30 -2.90
CA ASP A 70 -7.64 2.51 -3.32
C ASP A 70 -6.66 2.00 -2.23
N GLU A 71 -6.97 2.22 -0.96
CA GLU A 71 -6.27 1.65 0.21
C GLU A 71 -6.26 0.11 0.18
N ARG A 72 -7.42 -0.51 -0.06
CA ARG A 72 -7.50 -1.97 -0.18
C ARG A 72 -6.63 -2.49 -1.33
N GLN A 73 -6.65 -1.80 -2.47
CA GLN A 73 -5.85 -2.19 -3.63
C GLN A 73 -4.35 -2.08 -3.35
N LEU A 74 -3.91 -1.02 -2.67
CA LEU A 74 -2.52 -0.85 -2.24
C LEU A 74 -2.09 -1.94 -1.27
N ASN A 75 -2.91 -2.27 -0.27
CA ASN A 75 -2.61 -3.34 0.68
C ASN A 75 -2.52 -4.72 0.00
N GLN A 76 -3.42 -5.00 -0.95
CA GLN A 76 -3.34 -6.24 -1.74
C GLN A 76 -2.05 -6.31 -2.56
N LEU A 77 -1.66 -5.22 -3.20
CA LEU A 77 -0.42 -5.17 -3.95
C LEU A 77 0.80 -5.30 -3.04
N ASN A 78 0.82 -4.61 -1.90
CA ASN A 78 1.90 -4.69 -0.92
C ASN A 78 2.08 -6.12 -0.41
N HIS A 79 0.97 -6.81 -0.09
CA HIS A 79 0.99 -8.23 0.25
C HIS A 79 1.64 -9.08 -0.84
N THR A 80 1.24 -8.91 -2.10
CA THR A 80 1.85 -9.63 -3.23
C THR A 80 3.34 -9.32 -3.37
N VAL A 81 3.74 -8.06 -3.21
CA VAL A 81 5.17 -7.66 -3.26
C VAL A 81 5.97 -8.36 -2.16
N LEU A 82 5.45 -8.42 -0.94
CA LEU A 82 6.11 -9.09 0.18
C LEU A 82 6.20 -10.61 -0.02
N GLU A 83 5.17 -11.24 -0.59
CA GLU A 83 5.22 -12.67 -0.96
C GLU A 83 6.24 -12.96 -2.07
N LEU A 84 6.45 -12.01 -2.98
CA LEU A 84 7.42 -12.15 -4.07
C LEU A 84 8.85 -11.77 -3.66
N LEU A 85 9.03 -11.02 -2.57
CA LEU A 85 10.32 -10.50 -2.11
C LEU A 85 11.43 -11.58 -2.02
N PRO A 86 11.18 -12.81 -1.51
CA PRO A 86 12.20 -13.85 -1.43
C PRO A 86 12.82 -14.23 -2.79
N TYR A 87 12.07 -14.10 -3.89
CA TYR A 87 12.55 -14.43 -5.24
C TYR A 87 13.48 -13.36 -5.83
N TYR A 88 13.43 -12.14 -5.29
CA TYR A 88 14.29 -11.02 -5.71
C TYR A 88 15.48 -10.82 -4.78
N SER A 89 15.45 -11.35 -3.56
CA SER A 89 16.57 -11.30 -2.62
C SER A 89 17.56 -12.46 -2.82
N ALA A 90 17.12 -13.61 -3.35
CA ALA A 90 17.95 -14.79 -3.56
C ALA A 90 18.84 -14.76 -4.81
N SER A 91 18.69 -13.78 -5.70
CA SER A 91 19.43 -13.70 -6.97
C SER A 91 20.79 -12.98 -6.87
N LYS A 92 21.25 -12.58 -5.67
CA LYS A 92 22.58 -11.96 -5.47
C LYS A 92 23.72 -12.93 -5.16
N THR A 93 23.54 -14.24 -5.30
CA THR A 93 24.60 -15.24 -5.09
C THR A 93 24.76 -16.17 -6.27
N LYS A 94 25.36 -15.65 -7.35
CA LYS A 94 26.18 -16.37 -8.36
C LYS A 94 26.44 -15.43 -9.52
N ASP A 95 27.46 -14.58 -9.40
CA ASP A 95 28.24 -14.02 -10.52
C ASP A 95 29.49 -13.29 -9.98
N ASP A 96 30.17 -13.90 -9.02
CA ASP A 96 31.57 -13.57 -8.70
C ASP A 96 32.32 -14.91 -8.69
N ALA A 97 32.65 -15.37 -9.89
CA ALA A 97 33.56 -16.48 -10.18
C ALA A 97 34.88 -15.90 -10.68
#